data_AF-X1B4M0-F1
#
_entry.id   AF-X1B4M0-F1
#
_cell.length_a   1.000
_cell.length_b   1.000
_cell.length_c   1.000
_cell.angle_alpha   90.00
_cell.angle_beta   90.00
_cell.angle_gamma   90.00
#
_symmetry.space_group_name_H-M   'P 1'
#
loop_
_entity.id
_entity.type
_entity.pdbx_description
1 polymer ?
#
loop_
_entity_poly.entity_id
_entity_poly.type
_entity_poly.pdbx_seq_one_letter_code
_entity_poly.pdbx_strand_id
1 'polypeptide(L)' 'MARKRYSSEQIISMLREAEVLLSKGSSVIEVSRKLGIAEQTYYRWRKE' A
#
# COMPACT_ATOMS: atom_id res chain seq x y z
N MET A 1 -4.16 -6.76 18.87
CA MET A 1 -3.10 -6.51 17.87
C MET A 1 -2.69 -5.04 17.97
N ALA A 2 -1.42 -4.74 18.21
CA ALA A 2 -0.94 -3.36 18.25
C ALA A 2 -1.21 -2.68 16.90
N ARG A 3 -1.82 -1.48 16.91
CA ARG A 3 -1.99 -0.68 15.68
C ARG A 3 -0.60 -0.30 15.18
N LYS A 4 -0.13 -0.93 14.10
CA LYS A 4 1.00 -0.39 13.32
C LYS A 4 0.59 0.99 12.83
N ARG A 5 1.26 2.03 13.35
CA ARG A 5 1.12 3.39 12.85
C ARG A 5 2.18 3.55 11.76
N TYR A 6 1.74 3.91 10.56
CA TYR A 6 2.63 4.29 9.48
C TYR A 6 2.79 5.80 9.50
N SER A 7 4.02 6.30 9.38
CA SER A 7 4.24 7.73 9.14
C SER A 7 3.83 8.10 7.72
N SER A 8 3.56 9.37 7.47
CA SER A 8 3.22 9.86 6.13
C SER A 8 4.30 9.51 5.10
N GLU A 9 5.58 9.58 5.50
CA GLU A 9 6.72 9.20 4.64
C GLU A 9 6.70 7.71 4.28
N GLN A 10 6.39 6.83 5.26
CA GLN A 10 6.24 5.40 5.01
C GLN A 10 5.09 5.12 4.06
N ILE A 11 3.95 5.80 4.24
CA ILE A 11 2.78 5.69 3.36
C ILE A 11 3.15 6.10 1.94
N ILE A 12 3.83 7.23 1.76
CA ILE A 12 4.26 7.72 0.44
C ILE A 12 5.21 6.71 -0.23
N SER A 13 6.17 6.16 0.51
CA SER A 13 7.10 5.15 0.00
C SER A 13 6.36 3.88 -0.45
N MET A 14 5.43 3.38 0.37
CA MET A 14 4.62 2.21 0.05
C MET A 14 3.69 2.45 -1.15
N LEU A 15 3.10 3.64 -1.28
CA LEU A 15 2.26 4.00 -2.42
C LEU A 15 3.07 4.07 -3.73
N ARG A 16 4.30 4.58 -3.70
CA ARG A 16 5.20 4.58 -4.86
C ARG A 16 5.57 3.17 -5.28
N GLU A 17 5.90 2.31 -4.31
CA GLU A 17 6.18 0.90 -4.60
C GLU A 17 4.94 0.19 -5.19
N ALA A 18 3.76 0.48 -4.65
CA ALA A 18 2.49 -0.01 -5.18
C ALA A 18 2.29 0.39 -6.65
N GLU A 19 2.53 1.66 -7.00
CA GLU A 19 2.40 2.16 -8.37
C GLU A 19 3.34 1.44 -9.34
N VAL A 20 4.60 1.19 -8.93
CA VAL A 20 5.55 0.43 -9.75
C VAL A 20 5.07 -1.00 -10.00
N LEU A 21 4.50 -1.66 -8.99
CA LEU A 21 3.99 -3.03 -9.12
C LEU A 21 2.72 -3.10 -9.98
N LEU A 22 1.81 -2.13 -9.82
CA LEU A 22 0.62 -1.99 -10.63
C LEU A 22 0.97 -1.72 -12.10
N SER A 23 1.96 -0.87 -12.36
CA SER A 23 2.46 -0.60 -13.72
C SER A 23 3.07 -1.84 -14.38
N LYS A 24 3.62 -2.77 -13.58
CA LYS A 24 4.08 -4.09 -14.04
C LYS A 24 2.94 -5.10 -14.27
N GLY A 25 1.68 -4.69 -14.10
CA GLY A 25 0.49 -5.53 -14.29
C GLY A 25 0.08 -6.34 -13.06
N SER A 26 0.67 -6.08 -11.88
CA SER A 26 0.23 -6.74 -10.64
C SER A 26 -1.17 -6.25 -10.25
N SER A 27 -1.96 -7.09 -9.61
CA SER A 27 -3.25 -6.69 -9.03
C SER A 27 -3.07 -5.98 -7.68
N VAL A 28 -4.07 -5.17 -7.28
CA VAL A 28 -4.07 -4.50 -5.96
C VAL A 28 -3.98 -5.52 -4.80
N ILE A 29 -4.55 -6.70 -4.97
CA ILE A 29 -4.50 -7.81 -4.02
C ILE A 29 -3.05 -8.26 -3.80
N GLU A 30 -2.32 -8.51 -4.90
CA GLU A 30 -0.92 -8.95 -4.85
C GLU A 30 -0.01 -7.88 -4.28
N VAL A 31 -0.23 -6.63 -4.67
CA VAL A 31 0.50 -5.47 -4.15
C VAL A 31 0.28 -5.31 -2.66
N SER A 32 -0.97 -5.38 -2.18
CA SER A 32 -1.30 -5.26 -0.77
C SER A 32 -0.65 -6.39 0.05
N ARG A 33 -0.68 -7.62 -0.46
CA ARG A 33 0.03 -8.77 0.14
C ARG A 33 1.53 -8.54 0.22
N LYS A 34 2.14 -8.03 -0.87
CA LYS A 34 3.59 -7.77 -0.93
C LYS A 34 4.04 -6.66 0.03
N LEU A 35 3.21 -5.62 0.18
CA LEU A 35 3.44 -4.51 1.10
C LEU A 35 3.07 -4.86 2.56
N GLY A 36 2.47 -6.03 2.80
CA GLY A 36 2.05 -6.46 4.14
C GLY A 36 0.91 -5.62 4.72
N ILE A 37 0.04 -5.06 3.86
CA ILE A 37 -1.12 -4.25 4.23
C ILE A 37 -2.41 -4.87 3.72
N ALA A 38 -3.55 -4.47 4.29
CA ALA A 38 -4.84 -4.81 3.73
C ALA A 38 -5.16 -3.93 2.51
N GLU A 39 -5.90 -4.46 1.55
CA GLU A 39 -6.37 -3.69 0.37
C GLU A 39 -7.14 -2.44 0.77
N GLN A 40 -7.96 -2.54 1.82
CA GLN A 40 -8.68 -1.39 2.36
C GLN A 40 -7.74 -0.26 2.83
N THR A 41 -6.57 -0.59 3.37
CA THR A 41 -5.55 0.38 3.78
C THR A 41 -4.97 1.08 2.56
N TYR A 42 -4.65 0.33 1.51
CA TYR A 42 -4.18 0.89 0.24
C TYR A 42 -5.20 1.89 -0.36
N TYR A 43 -6.48 1.51 -0.42
CA TYR A 43 -7.53 2.39 -0.93
C TYR A 43 -7.74 3.64 -0.07
N ARG A 44 -7.60 3.54 1.26
CA ARG A 44 -7.67 4.71 2.15
C ARG A 44 -6.53 5.67 1.90
N TRP A 45 -5.30 5.18 1.84
CA TRP A 45 -4.12 6.02 1.56
C TRP A 45 -4.16 6.68 0.18
N ARG A 46 -4.79 6.04 -0.82
CA ARG A 46 -4.98 6.66 -2.15
C ARG A 46 -6.07 7.74 -2.18
N LYS A 47 -6.98 7.75 -1.20
CA LYS A 47 -8.09 8.69 -1.12
C LYS A 47 -7.76 9.92 -0.26
N GLU A 48 -6.79 9.78 0.64
CA GLU A 48 -6.26 10.84 1.51
C GLU A 48 -5.39 11.81 0.72
#